data_AF-A0A627BAD8-F1
#
_entry.id   AF-A0A627BAD8-F1
#
_cell.length_a   1.000
_cell.length_b   1.000
_cell.length_c   1.000
_cell.angle_alpha   90.00
_cell.angle_beta   90.00
_cell.angle_gamma   90.00
#
_symmetry.space_group_name_H-M   'P 1'
#
loop_
_entity.id
_entity.type
_entity.pdbx_description
1 polymer ?
#
loop_
_entity_poly.entity_id
_entity_poly.type
_entity_poly.pdbx_seq_one_letter_code
_entity_poly.pdbx_strand_id
1 'polypeptide(L)'
;MHSTPTNLMTTASLPVDRPFFAYQHEWNSGAHSRNRVLTKMRQAGADFFFAYEALNDALHTGRNQIFLGCNPASALTVKNYMSAFLGEAAAWTHLGEIKSGKAHLELPNGAVIYFIGPESLAAALHGNVYVSEYAWADSPKNMIALAKSLSMHARYHATYYTTPSRNPEAWQEYKKLIARNSTTCMTFNADDAAASGATLATGAALFDDEWLNDMKKELSAEDWKMLFMCEWPQADKEQAV
;
A
#
# COMPACT_ATOMS: atom_id res chain seq x y z
N MET A 1 -11.17 -20.31 -20.80
CA MET A 1 -9.72 -20.07 -20.69
C MET A 1 -9.46 -19.61 -19.26
N HIS A 2 -8.86 -20.47 -18.43
CA HIS A 2 -8.47 -20.08 -17.08
C HIS A 2 -7.27 -19.13 -17.21
N SER A 3 -7.49 -17.86 -16.91
CA SER A 3 -6.43 -16.87 -16.73
C SER A 3 -5.62 -17.28 -15.50
N THR A 4 -4.45 -17.89 -15.72
CA THR A 4 -3.43 -18.00 -14.68
C THR A 4 -3.17 -16.59 -14.15
N PRO A 5 -3.29 -16.33 -12.83
CA PRO A 5 -2.99 -15.01 -12.30
C PRO A 5 -1.52 -14.70 -12.58
N THR A 6 -1.28 -13.81 -13.54
CA THR A 6 0.05 -13.32 -13.87
C THR A 6 0.50 -12.44 -12.71
N ASN A 7 1.29 -13.04 -11.81
CA ASN A 7 1.94 -12.32 -10.73
C ASN A 7 2.87 -11.26 -11.37
N LEU A 8 2.60 -9.97 -11.14
CA LEU A 8 3.44 -8.85 -11.63
C LEU A 8 4.93 -9.00 -11.26
N MET A 9 5.24 -9.78 -10.22
CA MET A 9 6.62 -10.09 -9.79
C MET A 9 7.29 -11.24 -10.57
N THR A 10 6.57 -11.94 -11.47
CA THR A 10 7.09 -13.13 -12.20
C THR A 10 7.37 -12.87 -13.67
N THR A 11 6.94 -11.72 -14.21
CA THR A 11 7.16 -11.34 -15.62
C THR A 11 7.98 -10.06 -15.66
N ALA A 12 9.28 -10.20 -15.92
CA ALA A 12 10.23 -9.10 -16.15
C ALA A 12 10.29 -8.02 -15.04
N SER A 13 10.18 -8.42 -13.77
CA SER A 13 10.33 -7.49 -12.64
C SER A 13 11.65 -6.74 -12.70
N LEU A 14 11.65 -5.46 -12.29
CA LEU A 14 12.87 -4.66 -12.12
C LEU A 14 13.94 -5.49 -11.38
N PRO A 15 15.16 -5.66 -11.93
CA PRO A 15 16.20 -6.51 -11.35
C PRO A 15 16.83 -5.79 -10.16
N VAL A 16 16.10 -5.81 -9.05
CA VAL A 16 16.50 -5.26 -7.77
C VAL A 16 16.65 -6.43 -6.81
N ASP A 17 17.82 -6.58 -6.22
CA ASP A 17 18.09 -7.63 -5.23
C ASP A 17 17.44 -7.24 -3.90
N ARG A 18 16.15 -7.53 -3.75
CA ARG A 18 15.39 -7.21 -2.54
C ARG A 18 14.62 -8.42 -2.05
N PRO A 19 14.92 -8.93 -0.85
CA PRO A 19 14.05 -9.88 -0.20
C PRO A 19 12.84 -9.08 0.28
N PHE A 20 11.70 -9.21 -0.40
CA PHE A 20 10.43 -8.93 0.27
C PHE A 20 10.22 -10.04 1.31
N PHE A 21 9.51 -9.73 2.39
CA PHE A 21 9.04 -10.80 3.26
C PHE A 21 8.06 -11.67 2.49
N ALA A 22 8.03 -12.96 2.77
CA ALA A 22 7.16 -13.92 2.08
C ALA A 22 5.70 -13.44 2.01
N TYR A 23 5.17 -12.92 3.12
CA TYR A 23 3.79 -12.41 3.20
C TYR A 23 3.51 -11.22 2.27
N GLN A 24 4.51 -10.40 1.94
CA GLN A 24 4.30 -9.23 1.10
C GLN A 24 3.97 -9.65 -0.33
N HIS A 25 4.52 -10.77 -0.81
CA HIS A 25 4.18 -11.31 -2.12
C HIS A 25 2.70 -11.68 -2.25
N GLU A 26 2.06 -12.08 -1.16
CA GLU A 26 0.63 -12.41 -1.15
C GLU A 26 -0.25 -11.18 -1.37
N TRP A 27 0.23 -9.98 -1.04
CA TRP A 27 -0.52 -8.74 -1.31
C TRP A 27 -0.69 -8.45 -2.80
N ASN A 28 0.14 -9.05 -3.66
CA ASN A 28 -0.05 -9.00 -5.10
C ASN A 28 -1.29 -9.79 -5.57
N SER A 29 -1.84 -10.66 -4.70
CA SER A 29 -3.13 -11.30 -4.98
C SER A 29 -4.21 -10.22 -5.12
N GLY A 30 -4.79 -10.12 -6.32
CA GLY A 30 -5.77 -9.06 -6.62
C GLY A 30 -5.19 -7.70 -6.99
N ALA A 31 -3.92 -7.58 -7.41
CA ALA A 31 -3.37 -6.33 -7.94
C ALA A 31 -4.16 -5.74 -9.13
N HIS A 32 -4.89 -6.58 -9.86
CA HIS A 32 -5.77 -6.17 -10.95
C HIS A 32 -7.25 -6.00 -10.54
N SER A 33 -7.58 -6.14 -9.26
CA SER A 33 -8.93 -5.86 -8.75
C SER A 33 -9.25 -4.37 -8.89
N ARG A 34 -10.51 -4.00 -9.12
CA ARG A 34 -10.89 -2.59 -9.25
C ARG A 34 -10.54 -1.80 -7.99
N ASN A 35 -10.86 -2.38 -6.83
CA ASN A 35 -10.46 -1.87 -5.53
C ASN A 35 -9.83 -3.00 -4.73
N ARG A 36 -8.72 -2.70 -4.05
CA ARG A 36 -8.06 -3.60 -3.10
C ARG A 36 -7.98 -2.89 -1.76
N VAL A 37 -8.37 -3.55 -0.67
CA VAL A 37 -8.30 -3.03 0.69
C VAL A 37 -7.41 -3.95 1.52
N LEU A 38 -6.33 -3.41 2.07
CA LEU A 38 -5.44 -4.10 3.01
C LEU A 38 -5.55 -3.44 4.38
N THR A 39 -6.15 -4.13 5.35
CA THR A 39 -6.03 -3.77 6.77
C THR A 39 -4.80 -4.46 7.33
N LYS A 40 -3.81 -3.70 7.79
CA LYS A 40 -2.51 -4.28 8.19
C LYS A 40 -2.03 -3.76 9.54
N MET A 41 -1.14 -4.53 10.18
CA MET A 41 -0.40 -4.08 11.36
C MET A 41 0.62 -2.98 11.02
N ARG A 42 1.05 -2.19 12.01
CA ARG A 42 2.18 -1.27 11.83
C ARG A 42 3.46 -2.02 11.46
N GLN A 43 4.37 -1.35 10.76
CA GLN A 43 5.69 -1.86 10.36
C GLN A 43 5.69 -3.10 9.44
N ALA A 44 4.57 -3.47 8.83
CA ALA A 44 4.54 -4.55 7.82
C ALA A 44 5.24 -4.21 6.48
N GLY A 45 5.79 -3.00 6.31
CA GLY A 45 6.49 -2.62 5.07
C GLY A 45 5.58 -2.36 3.84
N ALA A 46 4.31 -2.02 4.06
CA ALA A 46 3.33 -1.78 2.98
C ALA A 46 3.78 -0.71 1.96
N ASP A 47 4.25 0.45 2.41
CA ASP A 47 4.70 1.52 1.50
C ASP A 47 5.89 1.07 0.63
N PHE A 48 6.82 0.29 1.19
CA PHE A 48 7.96 -0.24 0.45
C PHE A 48 7.53 -1.25 -0.62
N PHE A 49 6.65 -2.18 -0.26
CA PHE A 49 6.11 -3.16 -1.22
C PHE A 49 5.32 -2.48 -2.34
N PHE A 50 4.37 -1.61 -1.99
CA PHE A 50 3.53 -0.95 -3.00
C PHE A 50 4.32 0.04 -3.85
N ALA A 51 5.37 0.66 -3.32
CA ALA A 51 6.30 1.45 -4.14
C ALA A 51 6.93 0.59 -5.25
N TYR A 52 7.33 -0.65 -4.95
CA TYR A 52 7.87 -1.55 -5.97
C TYR A 52 6.80 -1.99 -6.96
N GLU A 53 5.63 -2.41 -6.46
CA GLU A 53 4.50 -2.85 -7.30
C GLU A 53 4.09 -1.77 -8.30
N ALA A 54 3.89 -0.53 -7.82
CA ALA A 54 3.49 0.60 -8.65
C ALA A 54 4.56 0.96 -9.68
N LEU A 55 5.84 0.97 -9.29
CA LEU A 55 6.94 1.25 -10.20
C LEU A 55 7.03 0.19 -11.30
N ASN A 56 6.86 -1.08 -10.94
CA ASN A 56 6.86 -2.19 -11.88
C ASN A 56 5.67 -2.08 -12.87
N ASP A 57 4.45 -1.80 -12.40
CA ASP A 57 3.29 -1.58 -13.28
C ASP A 57 3.52 -0.38 -14.21
N ALA A 58 4.08 0.73 -13.69
CA ALA A 58 4.38 1.93 -14.49
C ALA A 58 5.37 1.64 -15.63
N LEU A 59 6.47 0.94 -15.33
CA LEU A 59 7.49 0.58 -16.31
C LEU A 59 6.97 -0.36 -17.40
N HIS A 60 6.12 -1.31 -17.05
CA HIS A 60 5.62 -2.32 -17.99
C HIS A 60 4.43 -1.84 -18.82
N THR A 61 3.55 -1.03 -18.24
CA THR A 61 2.24 -0.73 -18.85
C THR A 61 2.12 0.70 -19.35
N GLY A 62 3.03 1.59 -18.97
CA GLY A 62 2.91 3.03 -19.24
C GLY A 62 1.76 3.70 -18.46
N ARG A 63 1.15 3.03 -17.47
CA ARG A 63 0.11 3.62 -16.62
C ARG A 63 0.74 4.57 -15.61
N ASN A 64 0.12 5.73 -15.46
CA ASN A 64 0.39 6.63 -14.36
C ASN A 64 0.04 5.97 -13.02
N GLN A 65 0.79 6.32 -11.99
CA GLN A 65 0.58 5.89 -10.62
C GLN A 65 0.46 7.10 -9.71
N ILE A 66 -0.30 6.99 -8.62
CA ILE A 66 -0.52 8.08 -7.68
C ILE A 66 -0.42 7.52 -6.27
N PHE A 67 0.51 8.03 -5.48
CA PHE A 67 0.56 7.82 -4.04
C PHE A 67 -0.14 8.98 -3.36
N LEU A 68 -1.30 8.70 -2.79
CA LEU A 68 -2.09 9.61 -1.99
C LEU A 68 -1.85 9.27 -0.51
N GLY A 69 -1.02 10.07 0.15
CA GLY A 69 -0.75 9.95 1.58
C GLY A 69 -1.61 10.89 2.42
N CYS A 70 -1.62 10.72 3.75
CA CYS A 70 -2.32 11.64 4.66
C CYS A 70 -1.84 13.09 4.53
N ASN A 71 -0.58 13.27 4.11
CA ASN A 71 -0.02 14.57 3.75
C ASN A 71 1.03 14.39 2.63
N PRO A 72 1.48 15.47 1.98
CA PRO A 72 2.50 15.36 0.92
C PRO A 72 3.82 14.73 1.40
N ALA A 73 4.23 14.95 2.66
CA ALA A 73 5.49 14.41 3.17
C ALA A 73 5.46 12.89 3.28
N SER A 74 4.34 12.29 3.70
CA SER A 74 4.21 10.83 3.75
C SER A 74 4.29 10.20 2.35
N ALA A 75 3.69 10.83 1.34
CA ALA A 75 3.81 10.38 -0.04
C ALA A 75 5.25 10.51 -0.59
N LEU A 76 5.99 11.56 -0.19
CA LEU A 76 7.39 11.74 -0.60
C LEU A 76 8.33 10.66 -0.01
N THR A 77 8.00 10.05 1.12
CA THR A 77 8.75 8.88 1.62
C THR A 77 8.72 7.72 0.62
N VAL A 78 7.58 7.48 -0.03
CA VAL A 78 7.44 6.46 -1.08
C VAL A 78 8.32 6.80 -2.29
N LYS A 79 8.40 8.08 -2.65
CA LYS A 79 9.30 8.54 -3.73
C LYS A 79 10.76 8.18 -3.46
N ASN A 80 11.21 8.24 -2.20
CA ASN A 80 12.57 7.87 -1.83
C ASN A 80 12.81 6.37 -2.05
N TYR A 81 11.86 5.50 -1.67
CA TYR A 81 11.96 4.07 -1.98
C TYR A 81 12.04 3.80 -3.48
N MET A 82 11.21 4.46 -4.27
CA MET A 82 11.25 4.33 -5.74
C MET A 82 12.57 4.80 -6.35
N SER A 83 13.09 5.94 -5.88
CA SER A 83 14.37 6.46 -6.35
C SER A 83 15.51 5.49 -6.02
N ALA A 84 15.45 4.83 -4.85
CA ALA A 84 16.40 3.77 -4.50
C ALA A 84 16.26 2.54 -5.40
N PHE A 85 15.03 2.05 -5.67
CA PHE A 85 14.81 0.92 -6.60
C PHE A 85 15.41 1.21 -7.98
N LEU A 86 15.18 2.42 -8.49
CA LEU A 86 15.68 2.87 -9.78
C LEU A 86 17.21 2.98 -9.80
N GLY A 87 17.81 3.51 -8.74
CA GLY A 87 19.27 3.60 -8.61
C GLY A 87 19.95 2.22 -8.60
N GLU A 88 19.37 1.26 -7.89
CA GLU A 88 19.85 -0.13 -7.87
C GLU A 88 19.68 -0.81 -9.24
N ALA A 89 18.51 -0.68 -9.86
CA ALA A 89 18.25 -1.27 -11.17
C ALA A 89 19.11 -0.65 -12.30
N ALA A 90 19.47 0.63 -12.19
CA ALA A 90 20.35 1.31 -13.15
C ALA A 90 21.76 0.72 -13.19
N ALA A 91 22.20 0.01 -12.13
CA ALA A 91 23.47 -0.71 -12.12
C ALA A 91 23.46 -1.93 -13.06
N TRP A 92 22.28 -2.47 -13.36
CA TRP A 92 22.10 -3.73 -14.10
C TRP A 92 21.37 -3.54 -15.44
N THR A 93 20.75 -2.38 -15.67
CA THR A 93 19.88 -2.13 -16.82
C THR A 93 19.98 -0.70 -17.35
N HIS A 94 19.70 -0.53 -18.64
CA HIS A 94 19.56 0.78 -19.26
C HIS A 94 18.12 1.27 -19.14
N LEU A 95 17.78 1.90 -18.01
CA LEU A 95 16.42 2.36 -17.70
C LEU A 95 15.96 3.59 -18.51
N GLY A 96 16.84 4.22 -19.30
CA GLY A 96 16.58 5.49 -19.98
C GLY A 96 16.59 6.69 -19.03
N GLU A 97 16.28 7.88 -19.55
CA GLU A 97 16.23 9.11 -18.74
C GLU A 97 14.95 9.13 -17.89
N ILE A 98 15.12 9.22 -16.57
CA ILE A 98 14.02 9.40 -15.60
C ILE A 98 14.08 10.83 -15.09
N LYS A 99 13.00 11.59 -15.28
CA LYS A 99 12.91 12.96 -14.80
C LYS A 99 12.31 12.97 -13.40
N SER A 100 13.02 13.58 -12.45
CA SER A 100 12.59 13.68 -11.06
C SER A 100 12.21 15.11 -10.72
N GLY A 101 10.91 15.38 -10.58
CA GLY A 101 10.39 16.65 -10.07
C GLY A 101 10.13 16.60 -8.57
N LYS A 102 9.71 17.71 -7.95
CA LYS A 102 9.49 17.77 -6.48
C LYS A 102 8.53 16.69 -5.98
N ALA A 103 7.42 16.47 -6.67
CA ALA A 103 6.33 15.59 -6.27
C ALA A 103 5.93 14.59 -7.38
N HIS A 104 6.82 14.32 -8.33
CA HIS A 104 6.59 13.32 -9.36
C HIS A 104 7.89 12.69 -9.89
N LEU A 105 7.75 11.54 -10.55
CA LEU A 105 8.76 10.90 -11.40
C LEU A 105 8.14 10.67 -12.78
N GLU A 106 8.85 11.03 -13.86
CA GLU A 106 8.47 10.70 -15.24
C GLU A 106 9.39 9.60 -15.75
N LEU A 107 8.79 8.51 -16.23
CA LEU A 107 9.49 7.37 -16.80
C LEU A 107 9.64 7.53 -18.32
N PRO A 108 10.69 6.96 -18.94
CA PRO A 108 10.94 7.13 -20.37
C PRO A 108 9.87 6.51 -21.29
N ASN A 109 8.99 5.65 -20.76
CA ASN A 109 7.83 5.14 -21.49
C ASN A 109 6.60 6.09 -21.44
N GLY A 110 6.74 7.28 -20.84
CA GLY A 110 5.69 8.28 -20.71
C GLY A 110 4.79 8.15 -19.47
N ALA A 111 4.96 7.11 -18.65
CA ALA A 111 4.25 7.02 -17.37
C ALA A 111 4.74 8.09 -16.39
N VAL A 112 3.81 8.67 -15.63
CA VAL A 112 4.12 9.61 -14.54
C VAL A 112 3.63 9.05 -13.21
N ILE A 113 4.51 9.08 -12.20
CA ILE A 113 4.20 8.70 -10.83
C ILE A 113 4.10 9.97 -9.99
N TYR A 114 2.94 10.22 -9.39
CA TYR A 114 2.67 11.40 -8.57
C TYR A 114 2.66 11.07 -7.07
N PHE A 115 3.14 11.99 -6.23
CA PHE A 115 3.17 11.87 -4.78
C PHE A 115 2.44 13.06 -4.16
N ILE A 116 1.23 12.84 -3.66
CA ILE A 116 0.30 13.93 -3.28
C ILE A 116 -0.34 13.69 -1.92
N GLY A 117 -0.86 14.76 -1.33
CA GLY A 117 -1.75 14.72 -0.16
C GLY A 117 -3.20 15.07 -0.52
N PRO A 118 -4.13 15.03 0.45
CA PRO A 118 -5.57 15.22 0.22
C PRO A 118 -5.94 16.62 -0.27
N GLU A 119 -5.09 17.62 -0.01
CA GLU A 119 -5.25 19.01 -0.48
C GLU A 119 -4.97 19.20 -1.99
N SER A 120 -4.56 18.14 -2.70
CA SER A 120 -4.31 18.23 -4.14
C SER A 120 -5.63 18.32 -4.92
N LEU A 121 -5.94 19.52 -5.42
CA LEU A 121 -7.13 19.80 -6.23
C LEU A 121 -6.86 19.66 -7.75
N ALA A 122 -5.77 19.01 -8.14
CA ALA A 122 -5.37 18.92 -9.55
C ALA A 122 -6.26 17.94 -10.34
N ALA A 123 -7.30 18.47 -10.98
CA ALA A 123 -8.27 17.70 -11.79
C ALA A 123 -7.65 16.93 -12.98
N ALA A 124 -6.42 17.25 -13.38
CA ALA A 124 -5.73 16.61 -14.50
C ALA A 124 -5.07 15.26 -14.13
N LEU A 125 -4.96 14.92 -12.85
CA LEU A 125 -4.28 13.70 -12.41
C LEU A 125 -5.17 12.47 -12.60
N HIS A 126 -4.61 11.41 -13.18
CA HIS A 126 -5.27 10.10 -13.30
C HIS A 126 -4.22 8.98 -13.25
N GLY A 127 -4.58 7.83 -12.67
CA GLY A 127 -3.65 6.71 -12.51
C GLY A 127 -4.19 5.60 -11.63
N ASN A 128 -3.40 4.53 -11.45
CA ASN A 128 -3.62 3.64 -10.31
C ASN A 128 -3.33 4.43 -9.04
N VAL A 129 -4.17 4.29 -8.02
CA VAL A 129 -4.06 5.08 -6.78
C VAL A 129 -3.74 4.18 -5.60
N TYR A 130 -2.70 4.54 -4.85
CA TYR A 130 -2.28 3.91 -3.61
C TYR A 130 -2.59 4.88 -2.47
N VAL A 131 -3.53 4.50 -1.60
CA VAL A 131 -4.11 5.36 -0.56
C VAL A 131 -3.58 4.92 0.80
N SER A 132 -2.48 5.54 1.22
CA SER A 132 -1.70 5.15 2.40
C SER A 132 -2.30 5.69 3.70
N GLU A 133 -2.50 4.81 4.68
CA GLU A 133 -2.96 5.10 6.04
C GLU A 133 -4.21 5.99 6.10
N TYR A 134 -5.17 5.81 5.17
CA TYR A 134 -6.34 6.68 5.05
C TYR A 134 -7.16 6.83 6.34
N ALA A 135 -7.13 5.84 7.24
CA ALA A 135 -7.84 5.91 8.51
C ALA A 135 -7.24 6.95 9.49
N TRP A 136 -6.01 7.38 9.23
CA TRP A 136 -5.26 8.36 10.01
C TRP A 136 -5.22 9.75 9.36
N ALA A 137 -5.92 9.94 8.24
CA ALA A 137 -6.07 11.25 7.62
C ALA A 137 -7.02 12.14 8.45
N ASP A 138 -6.88 13.46 8.29
CA ASP A 138 -7.77 14.45 8.91
C ASP A 138 -9.22 14.27 8.43
N SER A 139 -9.41 13.93 7.14
CA SER A 139 -10.69 13.50 6.58
C SER A 139 -10.53 12.24 5.72
N PRO A 140 -10.73 11.05 6.30
CA PRO A 140 -10.72 9.77 5.58
C PRO A 140 -11.71 9.75 4.41
N LYS A 141 -12.90 10.35 4.60
CA LYS A 141 -13.93 10.42 3.55
C LYS A 141 -13.46 11.19 2.32
N ASN A 142 -12.85 12.35 2.52
CA ASN A 142 -12.34 13.16 1.41
C ASN A 142 -11.19 12.46 0.69
N MET A 143 -10.27 11.85 1.44
CA MET A 143 -9.15 11.09 0.86
C MET A 143 -9.64 9.91 0.00
N ILE A 144 -10.63 9.16 0.47
CA ILE A 144 -11.25 8.06 -0.28
C ILE A 144 -12.02 8.57 -1.51
N ALA A 145 -12.73 9.70 -1.39
CA ALA A 145 -13.45 10.31 -2.50
C ALA A 145 -12.48 10.80 -3.59
N LEU A 146 -11.37 11.44 -3.22
CA LEU A 146 -10.32 11.87 -4.13
C LEU A 146 -9.70 10.66 -4.85
N ALA A 147 -9.37 9.60 -4.13
CA ALA A 147 -8.85 8.37 -4.75
C ALA A 147 -9.80 7.77 -5.79
N LYS A 148 -11.11 7.75 -5.51
CA LYS A 148 -12.14 7.30 -6.47
C LYS A 148 -12.17 8.17 -7.73
N SER A 149 -12.02 9.49 -7.58
CA SER A 149 -11.96 10.42 -8.70
C SER A 149 -10.71 10.20 -9.57
N LEU A 150 -9.54 10.08 -8.93
CA LEU A 150 -8.25 9.92 -9.62
C LEU A 150 -8.12 8.58 -10.36
N SER A 151 -8.81 7.54 -9.88
CA SER A 151 -8.85 6.20 -10.51
C SER A 151 -10.08 5.96 -11.38
N MET A 152 -10.86 7.00 -11.71
CA MET A 152 -12.19 6.84 -12.33
C MET A 152 -12.20 6.03 -13.64
N HIS A 153 -11.17 6.13 -14.48
CA HIS A 153 -11.11 5.37 -15.72
C HIS A 153 -10.98 3.86 -15.46
N ALA A 154 -11.67 3.03 -16.25
CA ALA A 154 -11.79 1.59 -16.04
C ALA A 154 -10.43 0.83 -16.05
N ARG A 155 -9.40 1.39 -16.70
CA ARG A 155 -8.04 0.82 -16.77
C ARG A 155 -7.22 0.98 -15.48
N TYR A 156 -7.71 1.76 -14.52
CA TYR A 156 -7.00 2.06 -13.28
C TYR A 156 -7.60 1.33 -12.08
N HIS A 157 -6.79 1.18 -11.05
CA HIS A 157 -7.13 0.46 -9.83
C HIS A 157 -6.87 1.35 -8.61
N ALA A 158 -7.56 1.09 -7.50
CA ALA A 158 -7.30 1.74 -6.22
C ALA A 158 -6.93 0.71 -5.14
N THR A 159 -5.75 0.88 -4.54
CA THR A 159 -5.29 0.10 -3.39
C THR A 159 -5.33 0.97 -2.14
N TYR A 160 -6.27 0.68 -1.25
CA TYR A 160 -6.41 1.31 0.06
C TYR A 160 -5.72 0.45 1.10
N TYR A 161 -4.80 1.02 1.87
CA TYR A 161 -4.14 0.27 2.92
C TYR A 161 -3.98 1.12 4.16
N THR A 162 -4.24 0.52 5.32
CA THR A 162 -4.21 1.27 6.59
C THR A 162 -4.04 0.32 7.76
N THR A 163 -3.51 0.88 8.84
CA THR A 163 -3.77 0.37 10.19
C THR A 163 -5.13 0.91 10.67
N PRO A 164 -5.97 0.15 11.40
CA PRO A 164 -7.17 0.69 12.04
C PRO A 164 -6.88 1.93 12.89
N SER A 165 -7.90 2.78 13.08
CA SER A 165 -7.78 4.00 13.88
C SER A 165 -9.02 4.24 14.74
N ARG A 166 -8.89 5.14 15.71
CA ARG A 166 -10.01 5.60 16.56
C ARG A 166 -10.98 6.54 15.83
N ASN A 167 -10.72 6.91 14.56
CA ASN A 167 -11.55 7.82 13.80
C ASN A 167 -12.89 7.15 13.37
N PRO A 168 -14.05 7.61 13.87
CA PRO A 168 -15.33 7.02 13.50
C PRO A 168 -15.68 7.21 12.02
N GLU A 169 -15.24 8.30 11.37
CA GLU A 169 -15.44 8.49 9.92
C GLU A 169 -14.67 7.42 9.13
N ALA A 170 -13.44 7.10 9.54
CA ALA A 170 -12.64 6.04 8.92
C ALA A 170 -13.35 4.69 8.99
N TRP A 171 -13.93 4.33 10.15
CA TRP A 171 -14.68 3.09 10.31
C TRP A 171 -15.90 3.02 9.36
N GLN A 172 -16.65 4.10 9.22
CA GLN A 172 -17.80 4.13 8.31
C GLN A 172 -17.38 4.00 6.85
N GLU A 173 -16.29 4.65 6.44
CA GLU A 173 -15.79 4.53 5.07
C GLU A 173 -15.15 3.18 4.78
N TYR A 174 -14.46 2.58 5.75
CA TYR A 174 -13.97 1.20 5.66
C TYR A 174 -15.12 0.23 5.39
N LYS A 175 -16.20 0.28 6.17
CA LYS A 175 -17.40 -0.54 5.96
C LYS A 175 -17.96 -0.39 4.53
N LYS A 176 -18.02 0.84 4.01
CA LYS A 176 -18.48 1.11 2.63
C LYS A 176 -17.52 0.57 1.57
N LEU A 177 -16.21 0.59 1.81
CA LEU A 177 -15.21 0.06 0.87
C LEU A 177 -15.31 -1.46 0.74
N ILE A 178 -15.40 -2.16 1.88
CA ILE A 178 -15.40 -3.64 1.91
C ILE A 178 -16.75 -4.25 1.52
N ALA A 179 -17.86 -3.50 1.65
CA ALA A 179 -19.19 -3.99 1.27
C ALA A 179 -19.42 -4.12 -0.24
N ARG A 180 -18.46 -3.69 -1.08
CA ARG A 180 -18.58 -3.75 -2.54
C ARG A 180 -18.03 -5.08 -3.06
N ASN A 181 -18.83 -5.81 -3.82
CA ASN A 181 -18.42 -7.09 -4.43
C ASN A 181 -17.18 -7.00 -5.33
N SER A 182 -16.88 -5.81 -5.87
CA SER A 182 -15.69 -5.56 -6.70
C SER A 182 -14.40 -5.30 -5.89
N THR A 183 -14.47 -5.34 -4.56
CA THR A 183 -13.35 -5.06 -3.67
C THR A 183 -12.70 -6.36 -3.20
N THR A 184 -11.41 -6.52 -3.46
CA THR A 184 -10.60 -7.55 -2.82
C THR A 184 -10.16 -7.06 -1.44
N CYS A 185 -10.47 -7.81 -0.39
CA CYS A 185 -10.13 -7.45 0.99
C CYS A 185 -9.09 -8.41 1.55
N MET A 186 -8.09 -7.87 2.24
CA MET A 186 -7.04 -8.61 2.93
C MET A 186 -6.84 -8.02 4.32
N THR A 187 -6.51 -8.88 5.27
CA THR A 187 -6.09 -8.50 6.62
C THR A 187 -4.73 -9.13 6.89
N PHE A 188 -3.81 -8.38 7.51
CA PHE A 188 -2.50 -8.88 7.89
C PHE A 188 -2.09 -8.34 9.27
N ASN A 189 -2.28 -9.17 10.29
CA ASN A 189 -1.99 -8.84 11.68
C ASN A 189 -0.64 -9.44 12.16
N ALA A 190 -0.30 -9.21 13.43
CA ALA A 190 0.94 -9.70 14.02
C ALA A 190 1.03 -11.23 14.13
N ASP A 191 -0.10 -11.92 14.32
CA ASP A 191 -0.13 -13.39 14.33
C ASP A 191 0.09 -13.94 12.91
N ASP A 192 -0.48 -13.29 11.89
CA ASP A 192 -0.23 -13.65 10.48
C ASP A 192 1.25 -13.49 10.13
N ALA A 193 1.88 -12.40 10.59
CA ALA A 193 3.31 -12.18 10.42
C ALA A 193 4.15 -13.27 11.10
N ALA A 194 3.86 -13.59 12.36
CA ALA A 194 4.55 -14.67 13.08
C ALA A 194 4.37 -16.02 12.39
N ALA A 195 3.16 -16.33 11.91
CA ALA A 195 2.84 -17.58 11.22
C ALA A 195 3.49 -17.69 9.84
N SER A 196 3.69 -16.58 9.12
CA SER A 196 4.39 -16.56 7.83
C SER A 196 5.91 -16.76 7.97
N GLY A 197 6.41 -16.95 9.19
CA GLY A 197 7.82 -16.93 9.56
C GLY A 197 8.43 -15.53 9.52
N ALA A 198 7.69 -14.50 9.10
CA ALA A 198 8.12 -13.12 8.86
C ALA A 198 9.58 -12.97 8.39
N THR A 199 10.09 -13.87 7.55
CA THR A 199 11.51 -13.93 7.20
C THR A 199 11.78 -13.38 5.80
N LEU A 200 12.89 -12.65 5.69
CA LEU A 200 13.55 -12.33 4.44
C LEU A 200 14.20 -13.58 3.85
N ALA A 201 14.49 -13.57 2.54
CA ALA A 201 15.26 -14.65 1.91
C ALA A 201 16.66 -14.86 2.53
N THR A 202 17.19 -13.85 3.22
CA THR A 202 18.44 -13.92 3.99
C THR A 202 18.29 -14.68 5.32
N GLY A 203 17.07 -15.08 5.69
CA GLY A 203 16.74 -15.70 6.97
C GLY A 203 16.46 -14.71 8.11
N ALA A 204 16.57 -13.39 7.86
CA ALA A 204 16.28 -12.37 8.88
C ALA A 204 14.78 -12.23 9.11
N ALA A 205 14.32 -12.36 10.36
CA ALA A 205 12.93 -12.17 10.75
C ALA A 205 12.57 -10.68 10.95
N LEU A 206 11.31 -10.31 10.73
CA LEU A 206 10.77 -8.97 11.02
C LEU A 206 10.85 -8.64 12.52
N PHE A 207 10.53 -9.63 13.34
CA PHE A 207 10.64 -9.63 14.80
C PHE A 207 10.71 -11.07 15.29
N ASP A 208 11.16 -11.26 16.52
CA ASP A 208 11.11 -12.54 17.24
C ASP A 208 10.01 -12.52 18.32
N ASP A 209 9.80 -13.68 18.96
CA ASP A 209 8.80 -13.84 20.01
C ASP A 209 9.09 -12.97 21.24
N GLU A 210 10.36 -12.69 21.53
CA GLU A 210 10.77 -11.85 22.66
C GLU A 210 10.30 -10.41 22.43
N TRP A 211 10.64 -9.84 21.27
CA TRP A 211 10.20 -8.50 20.87
C TRP A 211 8.68 -8.38 20.87
N LEU A 212 7.98 -9.39 20.34
CA LEU A 212 6.51 -9.40 20.28
C LEU A 212 5.90 -9.36 21.69
N ASN A 213 6.46 -10.15 22.61
CA ASN A 213 5.98 -10.22 24.00
C ASN A 213 6.27 -8.92 24.77
N ASP A 214 7.37 -8.24 24.49
CA ASP A 214 7.69 -6.98 25.13
C ASP A 214 6.80 -5.85 24.61
N MET A 215 6.56 -5.77 23.30
CA MET A 215 5.62 -4.80 22.74
C MET A 215 4.19 -4.96 23.27
N LYS A 216 3.75 -6.20 23.54
CA LYS A 216 2.46 -6.49 24.19
C LYS A 216 2.37 -5.95 25.62
N LYS A 217 3.50 -5.82 26.33
CA LYS A 217 3.54 -5.26 27.70
C LYS A 217 3.64 -3.73 27.68
N GLU A 218 4.30 -3.16 26.68
CA GLU A 218 4.48 -1.71 26.57
C GLU A 218 3.22 -0.98 26.09
N LEU A 219 2.41 -1.62 25.26
CA LEU A 219 1.18 -1.05 24.73
C LEU A 219 -0.02 -1.38 25.61
N SER A 220 -1.02 -0.47 25.61
CA SER A 220 -2.34 -0.82 26.13
C SER A 220 -2.95 -1.96 25.31
N ALA A 221 -3.80 -2.79 25.93
CA ALA A 221 -4.48 -3.87 25.21
C ALA A 221 -5.30 -3.34 24.01
N GLU A 222 -5.90 -2.14 24.15
CA GLU A 222 -6.62 -1.47 23.07
C GLU A 222 -5.70 -1.03 21.93
N ASP A 223 -4.54 -0.44 22.24
CA ASP A 223 -3.57 -0.04 21.21
C ASP A 223 -2.95 -1.24 20.53
N TRP A 224 -2.66 -2.32 21.26
CA TRP A 224 -2.18 -3.58 20.67
C TRP A 224 -3.18 -4.12 19.65
N LYS A 225 -4.44 -4.27 20.07
CA LYS A 225 -5.54 -4.73 19.22
C LYS A 225 -5.68 -3.88 17.96
N MET A 226 -5.70 -2.56 18.12
CA MET A 226 -5.85 -1.62 17.01
C MET A 226 -4.65 -1.60 16.06
N LEU A 227 -3.43 -1.52 16.59
CA LEU A 227 -2.23 -1.26 15.80
C LEU A 227 -1.57 -2.52 15.24
N PHE A 228 -1.78 -3.67 15.88
CA PHE A 228 -1.11 -4.93 15.56
C PHE A 228 -2.07 -6.07 15.25
N MET A 229 -3.27 -6.09 15.83
CA MET A 229 -4.26 -7.14 15.56
C MET A 229 -5.27 -6.81 14.45
N CYS A 230 -5.16 -5.62 13.84
CA CYS A 230 -6.10 -5.15 12.82
C CYS A 230 -7.56 -5.02 13.31
N GLU A 231 -7.78 -4.89 14.63
CA GLU A 231 -9.11 -4.74 15.21
C GLU A 231 -9.55 -3.27 15.20
N TRP A 232 -10.74 -3.00 14.68
CA TRP A 232 -11.32 -1.65 14.71
C TRP A 232 -11.97 -1.40 16.08
N PRO A 233 -11.54 -0.39 16.87
CA PRO A 233 -12.11 -0.11 18.20
C PRO A 233 -13.62 0.17 18.21
N GLN A 234 -14.18 0.52 17.06
CA GLN A 234 -15.61 0.81 16.88
C GLN A 234 -16.44 -0.45 16.65
N ALA A 235 -15.84 -1.55 16.17
CA ALA A 235 -16.56 -2.80 15.87
C ALA A 235 -17.13 -3.43 17.16
N ASP A 236 -16.33 -3.48 18.22
CA ASP A 236 -16.75 -4.02 19.53
C ASP A 236 -17.91 -3.22 20.14
N LYS A 237 -17.92 -1.89 19.92
CA LYS A 237 -18.97 -1.00 20.42
C LYS A 237 -20.30 -1.19 19.69
N GLU A 238 -20.27 -1.55 18.41
CA GLU A 238 -21.48 -1.83 17.62
C GLU A 238 -22.08 -3.21 17.95
N GLN A 239 -21.28 -4.18 18.41
CA GLN A 239 -21.75 -5.51 18.83
C GLN A 239 -22.35 -5.53 20.24
N ALA A 240 -22.03 -4.53 21.07
CA ALA A 240 -22.54 -4.40 22.43
C ALA A 240 -23.92 -3.70 22.53
N VAL A 241 -24.51 -3.32 21.39
CA VAL A 241 -25.80 -2.60 21.24
C VAL A 241 -26.80 -3.49 20.51
#